data_AF-A0A1D6EAK4-F1
#
_entry.id   AF-A0A1D6EAK4-F1
#
_cell.length_a   1.000
_cell.length_b   1.000
_cell.length_c   1.000
_cell.angle_alpha   90.00
_cell.angle_beta   90.00
_cell.angle_gamma   90.00
#
_symmetry.space_group_name_H-M   'P 1'
#
loop_
_entity.id
_entity.type
_entity.pdbx_description
1 polymer ?
#
loop_
_entity_poly.entity_id
_entity_poly.type
_entity_poly.pdbx_seq_one_letter_code
_entity_poly.pdbx_strand_id
1 'polypeptide(L)'
;MLYLPLIYLTLLQWKHASSSVNNRRGKKNLVLSSWGDESTLSEGYVNPHYISDYYRSYNERTNQNLKRLNEDVIDFDLLEDLICYIDENCPQGAILVFLPGVAEIDLLIDRLSALVRFGGASSDWILPLHSLLGPSDQRKVFQSPPDNFRKVIIATDIAETSITIDDVVYVVDTGKHKENRYNPHKKMSSIVEDWISRANAKQRRGRAGRVKPGLCFCLYTRHRFENVMRPFQVPEMLRMPLTELCLQIKSLHLDDIKSFLLKAVEPPNEEAISSAVDLLYKVGAFEGHEELSPLGYHLAKLPVDVLIGKMMLYGAIFGCLSPILSVAAFLSYKSPFLSPKDEKQNVEKAKATLLNENLDGSSSVTDNKQSDHLLMNGDKSARQFCHSFYLNSTVMHMIRFISS
;
A
#
# COMPACT_ATOMS: atom_id res chain seq x y z
N MET A 1 7.67 22.02 -6.85
CA MET A 1 7.97 21.11 -5.73
C MET A 1 8.65 21.93 -4.68
N LEU A 2 8.13 21.89 -3.46
CA LEU A 2 8.74 22.49 -2.28
C LEU A 2 9.38 21.35 -1.49
N TYR A 3 10.70 21.40 -1.32
CA TYR A 3 11.45 20.36 -0.61
C TYR A 3 11.60 20.70 0.87
N LEU A 4 11.97 19.68 1.66
CA LEU A 4 12.05 19.74 3.12
C LEU A 4 12.74 20.99 3.71
N PRO A 5 13.88 21.51 3.18
CA PRO A 5 14.47 22.75 3.71
C PRO A 5 13.54 23.97 3.63
N LEU A 6 12.83 24.14 2.51
CA LEU A 6 11.84 25.22 2.33
C LEU A 6 10.63 24.99 3.24
N ILE A 7 10.21 23.73 3.41
CA ILE A 7 9.10 23.38 4.30
C ILE A 7 9.43 23.79 5.74
N TYR A 8 10.61 23.42 6.24
CA TYR A 8 11.06 23.82 7.58
C TYR A 8 11.12 25.35 7.72
N LEU A 9 11.69 26.05 6.75
CA LEU A 9 11.75 27.52 6.79
C LEU A 9 10.34 28.14 6.87
N THR A 10 9.43 27.64 6.05
CA THR A 10 8.03 28.10 5.97
C THR A 10 7.30 27.87 7.29
N LEU A 11 7.42 26.66 7.86
CA LEU A 11 6.77 26.31 9.13
C LEU A 11 7.35 27.06 10.32
N LEU A 12 8.67 27.29 10.35
CA LEU A 12 9.30 28.11 11.38
C LEU A 12 8.72 29.55 11.36
N GLN A 13 8.63 30.16 10.18
CA GLN A 13 8.04 31.49 10.03
C GLN A 13 6.56 31.51 10.45
N TRP A 14 5.77 30.50 10.03
CA TRP A 14 4.37 30.38 10.40
C TRP A 14 4.16 30.22 11.91
N LYS A 15 4.91 29.33 12.58
CA LYS A 15 4.82 29.15 14.03
C LYS A 15 5.21 30.39 14.81
N HIS A 16 6.23 31.12 14.35
CA HIS A 16 6.59 32.41 14.95
C HIS A 16 5.47 33.46 14.76
N ALA A 17 4.85 33.55 13.59
CA ALA A 17 3.73 34.46 13.33
C ALA A 17 2.46 34.10 14.13
N SER A 18 2.16 32.81 14.29
CA SER A 18 1.01 32.33 15.05
C SER A 18 1.16 32.52 16.57
N SER A 19 2.37 32.77 17.07
CA SER A 19 2.66 32.90 18.51
C SER A 19 2.21 34.23 19.15
N SER A 20 1.56 35.14 18.39
CA SER A 20 1.12 36.44 18.91
C SER A 20 -0.33 36.53 19.41
N VAL A 21 -1.10 35.43 19.52
CA VAL A 21 -2.49 35.51 20.00
C VAL A 21 -2.85 34.39 20.99
N ASN A 22 -3.23 34.85 22.19
CA ASN A 22 -3.94 34.19 23.30
C ASN A 22 -3.21 33.20 24.23
N ASN A 23 -2.93 33.77 25.41
CA ASN A 23 -2.23 33.28 26.59
C ASN A 23 -3.04 32.27 27.44
N ARG A 24 -3.72 31.29 26.82
CA ARG A 24 -4.49 30.24 27.52
C ARG A 24 -4.43 28.84 26.90
N ARG A 25 -3.40 28.50 26.13
CA ARG A 25 -3.07 27.09 25.84
C ARG A 25 -1.94 26.63 26.77
N GLY A 26 -2.28 25.67 27.62
CA GLY A 26 -1.49 24.96 28.63
C GLY A 26 0.02 25.20 28.66
N LYS A 27 0.49 25.60 29.85
CA LYS A 27 1.86 25.62 30.37
C LYS A 27 2.63 24.26 30.30
N LYS A 28 2.36 23.41 29.31
CA LYS A 28 3.13 22.18 29.01
C LYS A 28 3.96 22.24 27.73
N ASN A 29 3.79 23.26 26.88
CA ASN A 29 4.53 23.38 25.61
C ASN A 29 5.60 24.49 25.61
N LEU A 30 6.15 24.83 26.77
CA LEU A 30 7.18 25.87 26.92
C LEU A 30 8.58 25.30 27.26
N VAL A 31 8.87 24.14 26.70
CA VAL A 31 10.20 23.63 26.30
C VAL A 31 9.84 22.77 25.09
N LEU A 32 10.13 23.16 23.85
CA LEU A 32 11.29 22.67 23.11
C LEU A 32 11.70 21.21 23.43
N SER A 33 10.76 20.32 23.73
CA SER A 33 11.02 18.90 23.92
C SER A 33 10.80 18.17 22.60
N SER A 34 11.92 17.77 22.01
CA SER A 34 12.06 16.62 21.12
C SER A 34 11.27 16.65 19.80
N TRP A 35 11.92 17.17 18.76
CA TRP A 35 11.63 16.75 17.39
C TRP A 35 12.22 15.35 17.23
N GLY A 36 11.33 14.36 17.24
CA GLY A 36 11.66 12.95 17.31
C GLY A 36 11.39 12.39 18.71
N ASP A 37 10.65 11.29 18.73
CA ASP A 37 10.47 10.42 19.89
C ASP A 37 11.85 10.10 20.50
N GLU A 38 12.07 10.43 21.78
CA GLU A 38 13.35 10.18 22.49
C GLU A 38 13.72 8.68 22.55
N SER A 39 12.82 7.79 22.13
CA SER A 39 13.05 6.35 22.09
C SER A 39 13.85 5.86 20.87
N THR A 40 14.07 6.68 19.84
CA THR A 40 14.79 6.26 18.60
C THR A 40 15.93 7.18 18.14
N LEU A 41 16.09 8.35 18.74
CA LEU A 41 17.25 9.21 18.48
C LEU A 41 18.33 8.96 19.52
N SER A 42 19.33 8.14 19.19
CA SER A 42 20.62 8.26 19.86
C SER A 42 21.08 9.72 19.72
N GLU A 43 21.42 10.41 20.81
CA GLU A 43 21.83 11.83 20.85
C GLU A 43 22.99 12.20 19.89
N GLY A 44 23.57 11.23 19.17
CA GLY A 44 24.58 11.40 18.13
C GLY A 44 24.16 11.06 16.69
N TYR A 45 22.87 10.85 16.36
CA TYR A 45 22.49 10.57 14.98
C TYR A 45 22.74 11.79 14.07
N VAL A 46 23.56 11.61 13.04
CA VAL A 46 23.83 12.58 11.99
C VAL A 46 23.37 11.98 10.68
N ASN A 47 22.50 12.70 9.97
CA ASN A 47 22.03 12.30 8.66
C ASN A 47 23.23 12.08 7.71
N PRO A 48 23.46 10.85 7.20
CA PRO A 48 24.61 10.55 6.35
C PRO A 48 24.54 11.27 4.99
N HIS A 49 23.36 11.74 4.60
CA HIS A 49 23.13 12.47 3.35
C HIS A 49 23.10 14.00 3.53
N TYR A 50 23.35 14.50 4.75
CA TYR A 50 23.45 15.93 5.00
C TYR A 50 24.79 16.49 4.52
N ILE A 51 24.73 17.39 3.54
CA ILE A 51 25.89 18.10 3.00
C ILE A 51 25.70 19.58 3.30
N SER A 52 26.49 20.11 4.24
CA SER A 52 26.35 21.49 4.75
C SER A 52 26.38 22.54 3.63
N ASP A 53 27.17 22.31 2.58
CA ASP A 53 27.36 23.26 1.49
C ASP A 53 26.10 23.50 0.67
N TYR A 54 25.22 22.49 0.57
CA TYR A 54 23.95 22.60 -0.16
C TYR A 54 22.88 23.41 0.59
N TYR A 55 23.08 23.68 1.89
CA TYR A 55 22.06 24.29 2.74
C TYR A 55 22.53 25.58 3.45
N ARG A 56 23.73 26.09 3.12
CA ARG A 56 24.29 27.33 3.71
C ARG A 56 23.36 28.56 3.59
N SER A 57 22.48 28.59 2.59
CA SER A 57 21.53 29.69 2.38
C SER A 57 20.33 29.67 3.32
N TYR A 58 20.08 28.58 4.04
CA TYR A 58 18.98 28.46 5.00
C TYR A 58 19.42 28.92 6.39
N ASN A 59 18.44 29.25 7.24
CA ASN A 59 18.73 29.65 8.62
C ASN A 59 19.40 28.50 9.41
N GLU A 60 20.04 28.85 10.53
CA GLU A 60 20.79 27.89 11.34
C GLU A 60 19.90 26.76 11.87
N ARG A 61 18.66 27.08 12.26
CA ARG A 61 17.70 26.10 12.80
C ARG A 61 17.28 25.06 11.75
N THR A 62 17.04 25.47 10.50
CA THR A 62 16.76 24.57 9.38
C THR A 62 17.96 23.66 9.12
N ASN A 63 19.18 24.20 9.15
CA ASN A 63 20.40 23.41 8.98
C ASN A 63 20.59 22.37 10.09
N GLN A 64 20.35 22.76 11.35
CA GLN A 64 20.41 21.83 12.49
C GLN A 64 19.36 20.73 12.38
N ASN A 65 18.14 21.05 11.97
CA ASN A 65 17.08 20.06 11.74
C ASN A 65 17.46 19.08 10.63
N LEU A 66 17.95 19.57 9.48
CA LEU A 66 18.38 18.71 8.37
C LEU A 66 19.56 17.81 8.74
N LYS A 67 20.46 18.28 9.61
CA LYS A 67 21.60 17.50 10.10
C LYS A 67 21.16 16.34 11.01
N ARG A 68 20.09 16.53 11.79
CA ARG A 68 19.54 15.53 12.72
C ARG A 68 18.42 14.67 12.11
N LEU A 69 17.94 15.02 10.92
CA LEU A 69 16.86 14.34 10.23
C LEU A 69 17.22 12.88 9.94
N ASN A 70 16.47 11.95 10.54
CA ASN A 70 16.47 10.57 10.07
C ASN A 70 15.53 10.45 8.88
N GLU A 71 16.10 10.42 7.67
CA GLU A 71 15.30 10.35 6.44
C GLU A 71 14.54 9.03 6.30
N ASP A 72 14.91 7.97 7.04
CA ASP A 72 14.24 6.68 6.96
C ASP A 72 12.97 6.57 7.80
N VAL A 73 12.69 7.57 8.65
CA VAL A 73 11.50 7.62 9.50
C VAL A 73 10.58 8.74 9.04
N ILE A 74 9.28 8.46 8.96
CA ILE A 74 8.27 9.47 8.64
C ILE A 74 8.00 10.32 9.88
N ASP A 75 8.26 11.62 9.77
CA ASP A 75 7.97 12.60 10.81
C ASP A 75 6.49 13.01 10.74
N PHE A 76 5.67 12.39 11.59
CA PHE A 76 4.22 12.67 11.66
C PHE A 76 3.90 14.03 12.29
N ASP A 77 4.77 14.57 13.17
CA ASP A 77 4.58 15.89 13.75
C ASP A 77 4.73 16.97 12.67
N LEU A 78 5.78 16.83 11.84
CA LEU A 78 6.00 17.69 10.68
C LEU A 78 4.87 17.58 9.65
N LEU A 79 4.37 16.36 9.41
CA LEU A 79 3.29 16.12 8.48
C LEU A 79 1.98 16.79 8.94
N GLU A 80 1.67 16.68 10.23
CA GLU A 80 0.52 17.34 10.87
C GLU A 80 0.64 18.87 10.79
N ASP A 81 1.79 19.44 11.17
CA ASP A 81 2.07 20.87 11.07
C ASP A 81 1.89 21.40 9.63
N LEU A 82 2.38 20.64 8.65
CA LEU A 82 2.28 21.00 7.24
C LEU A 82 0.84 20.99 6.75
N ILE A 83 0.03 20.00 7.13
CA ILE A 83 -1.38 19.93 6.78
C ILE A 83 -2.15 21.10 7.40
N CYS A 84 -1.88 21.44 8.66
CA CYS A 84 -2.42 22.63 9.32
C CYS A 84 -2.03 23.92 8.60
N TYR A 85 -0.75 24.06 8.25
CA TYR A 85 -0.25 25.23 7.51
C TYR A 85 -0.97 25.41 6.17
N ILE A 86 -1.11 24.33 5.40
CA ILE A 86 -1.79 24.36 4.10
C ILE A 86 -3.25 24.75 4.27
N ASP A 87 -3.93 24.19 5.26
CA ASP A 87 -5.34 24.50 5.52
C ASP A 87 -5.56 25.99 5.84
N GLU A 88 -4.68 26.57 6.66
CA GLU A 88 -4.77 27.96 7.12
C GLU A 88 -4.36 29.00 6.07
N ASN A 89 -3.29 28.73 5.32
CA ASN A 89 -2.60 29.75 4.54
C ASN A 89 -2.80 29.58 3.04
N CYS A 90 -3.27 28.42 2.58
CA CYS A 90 -3.43 28.16 1.15
C CYS A 90 -4.91 28.22 0.71
N PRO A 91 -5.20 28.72 -0.51
CA PRO A 91 -6.55 28.76 -1.07
C PRO A 91 -7.29 27.41 -1.09
N GLN A 92 -8.58 27.42 -1.37
CA GLN A 92 -9.39 26.20 -1.46
C GLN A 92 -8.81 25.14 -2.42
N GLY A 93 -8.90 23.88 -2.03
CA GLY A 93 -8.35 22.72 -2.75
C GLY A 93 -8.10 21.56 -1.80
N ALA A 94 -8.31 20.33 -2.27
CA ALA A 94 -8.07 19.13 -1.48
C ALA A 94 -6.58 18.86 -1.32
N ILE A 95 -6.23 18.27 -0.18
CA ILE A 95 -4.88 17.82 0.16
C ILE A 95 -4.82 16.31 -0.09
N LEU A 96 -3.85 15.86 -0.87
CA LEU A 96 -3.54 14.44 -1.09
C LEU A 96 -2.19 14.12 -0.42
N VAL A 97 -2.22 13.28 0.60
CA VAL A 97 -1.04 12.84 1.34
C VAL A 97 -0.67 11.42 0.91
N PHE A 98 0.57 11.21 0.49
CA PHE A 98 1.08 9.88 0.16
C PHE A 98 1.82 9.26 1.36
N LEU A 99 1.33 8.10 1.82
CA LEU A 99 1.92 7.28 2.89
C LEU A 99 2.15 5.84 2.41
N PRO A 100 3.09 5.09 3.03
CA PRO A 100 3.50 3.78 2.53
C PRO A 100 2.47 2.67 2.75
N GLY A 101 1.59 2.78 3.74
CA GLY A 101 0.62 1.72 4.05
C GLY A 101 -0.48 2.12 5.03
N VAL A 102 -1.35 1.15 5.33
CA VAL A 102 -2.58 1.33 6.12
C VAL A 102 -2.30 1.77 7.55
N ALA A 103 -1.29 1.19 8.20
CA ALA A 103 -0.92 1.55 9.57
C ALA A 103 -0.52 3.02 9.69
N GLU A 104 0.24 3.53 8.71
CA GLU A 104 0.64 4.93 8.66
C GLU A 104 -0.55 5.85 8.35
N ILE A 105 -1.45 5.41 7.46
CA ILE A 105 -2.70 6.14 7.15
C ILE A 105 -3.56 6.30 8.41
N ASP A 106 -3.83 5.20 9.12
CA ASP A 106 -4.68 5.19 10.32
C ASP A 106 -4.12 6.13 11.40
N LEU A 107 -2.80 6.06 11.63
CA LEU A 107 -2.09 6.90 12.60
C LEU A 107 -2.25 8.40 12.28
N LEU A 108 -2.08 8.80 11.01
CA LEU A 108 -2.25 10.20 10.64
C LEU A 108 -3.71 10.66 10.78
N ILE A 109 -4.68 9.80 10.44
CA ILE A 109 -6.10 10.10 10.62
C ILE A 109 -6.42 10.34 12.10
N ASP A 110 -5.93 9.47 12.99
CA ASP A 110 -6.13 9.62 14.45
C ASP A 110 -5.58 10.95 14.95
N ARG A 111 -4.34 11.26 14.57
CA ARG A 111 -3.67 12.50 14.96
C ARG A 111 -4.41 13.74 14.48
N LEU A 112 -4.78 13.79 13.21
CA LEU A 112 -5.53 14.92 12.65
C LEU A 112 -6.92 15.05 13.29
N SER A 113 -7.64 13.94 13.48
CA SER A 113 -8.99 13.96 14.07
C SER A 113 -8.98 14.43 15.53
N ALA A 114 -7.88 14.25 16.26
CA ALA A 114 -7.70 14.75 17.62
C ALA A 114 -7.49 16.28 17.68
N LEU A 115 -7.14 16.93 16.55
CA LEU A 115 -7.00 18.38 16.49
C LEU A 115 -8.36 19.06 16.43
N VAL A 116 -8.57 20.10 17.23
CA VAL A 116 -9.81 20.90 17.23
C VAL A 116 -10.19 21.40 15.82
N ARG A 117 -9.20 21.69 14.97
CA ARG A 117 -9.39 22.15 13.59
C ARG A 117 -10.05 21.10 12.69
N PHE A 118 -9.65 19.84 12.84
CA PHE A 118 -10.14 18.74 12.01
C PHE A 118 -11.03 17.75 12.78
N GLY A 119 -11.40 18.06 14.03
CA GLY A 119 -12.33 17.28 14.83
C GLY A 119 -13.80 17.60 14.52
N GLY A 120 -14.71 16.83 15.12
CA GLY A 120 -16.17 17.03 14.94
C GLY A 120 -16.60 16.75 13.50
N ALA A 121 -17.46 17.61 12.92
CA ALA A 121 -17.93 17.42 11.54
C ALA A 121 -16.83 17.52 10.47
N SER A 122 -15.70 18.16 10.79
CA SER A 122 -14.55 18.26 9.87
C SER A 122 -13.82 16.93 9.69
N SER A 123 -13.86 16.03 10.69
CA SER A 123 -13.14 14.76 10.63
C SER A 123 -13.68 13.83 9.57
N ASP A 124 -14.96 14.00 9.19
CA ASP A 124 -15.60 13.27 8.11
C ASP A 124 -14.92 13.47 6.74
N TRP A 125 -14.10 14.52 6.61
CA TRP A 125 -13.37 14.87 5.40
C TRP A 125 -11.88 14.52 5.46
N ILE A 126 -11.45 13.81 6.50
CA ILE A 126 -10.17 13.09 6.53
C ILE A 126 -10.42 11.67 6.02
N LEU A 127 -10.00 11.39 4.79
CA LEU A 127 -10.41 10.19 4.06
C LEU A 127 -9.22 9.25 3.82
N PRO A 128 -9.25 7.99 4.29
CA PRO A 128 -8.26 6.99 3.89
C PRO A 128 -8.47 6.63 2.41
N LEU A 129 -7.38 6.25 1.72
CA LEU A 129 -7.46 5.69 0.38
C LEU A 129 -6.41 4.58 0.17
N HIS A 130 -6.84 3.33 0.27
CA HIS A 130 -5.99 2.15 0.05
C HIS A 130 -6.79 0.99 -0.55
N SER A 131 -6.08 -0.05 -1.01
CA SER A 131 -6.65 -1.18 -1.76
C SER A 131 -7.64 -2.07 -0.97
N LEU A 132 -7.66 -1.98 0.35
CA LEU A 132 -8.55 -2.75 1.23
C LEU A 132 -9.88 -2.03 1.56
N LEU A 133 -10.07 -0.79 1.10
CA LEU A 133 -11.30 -0.04 1.36
C LEU A 133 -12.51 -0.61 0.61
N GLY A 134 -13.67 -0.50 1.26
CA GLY A 134 -14.94 -0.83 0.66
C GLY A 134 -15.32 0.13 -0.48
N PRO A 135 -16.17 -0.30 -1.44
CA PRO A 135 -16.59 0.55 -2.56
C PRO A 135 -17.30 1.85 -2.13
N SER A 136 -18.04 1.84 -1.02
CA SER A 136 -18.68 3.05 -0.48
C SER A 136 -17.67 4.10 -0.03
N ASP A 137 -16.62 3.66 0.66
CA ASP A 137 -15.61 4.54 1.23
C ASP A 137 -14.72 5.13 0.13
N GLN A 138 -14.39 4.31 -0.88
CA GLN A 138 -13.71 4.78 -2.08
C GLN A 138 -14.56 5.82 -2.84
N ARG A 139 -15.89 5.72 -2.86
CA ARG A 139 -16.74 6.73 -3.52
C ARG A 139 -16.72 8.08 -2.80
N LYS A 140 -16.54 8.10 -1.48
CA LYS A 140 -16.50 9.33 -0.69
C LYS A 140 -15.37 10.26 -1.11
N VAL A 141 -14.23 9.73 -1.57
CA VAL A 141 -13.07 10.55 -1.99
C VAL A 141 -13.36 11.44 -3.21
N PHE A 142 -14.33 11.07 -4.04
CA PHE A 142 -14.77 11.85 -5.20
C PHE A 142 -15.81 12.92 -4.87
N GLN A 143 -16.34 12.92 -3.64
CA GLN A 143 -17.29 13.94 -3.21
C GLN A 143 -16.55 15.23 -2.84
N SER A 144 -17.24 16.37 -3.00
CA SER A 144 -16.74 17.68 -2.58
C SER A 144 -17.14 17.95 -1.12
N PRO A 145 -16.24 18.50 -0.30
CA PRO A 145 -16.58 18.90 1.06
C PRO A 145 -17.57 20.08 1.04
N PRO A 146 -18.43 20.23 2.08
CA PRO A 146 -19.18 21.44 2.35
C PRO A 146 -18.26 22.66 2.47
N ASP A 147 -18.84 23.84 2.28
CA ASP A 147 -18.14 25.10 2.49
C ASP A 147 -17.57 25.15 3.92
N ASN A 148 -16.33 25.67 4.02
CA ASN A 148 -15.50 25.74 5.24
C ASN A 148 -14.79 24.44 5.67
N PHE A 149 -15.03 23.30 5.01
CA PHE A 149 -14.27 22.09 5.28
C PHE A 149 -13.21 21.80 4.22
N ARG A 150 -12.04 21.37 4.69
CA ARG A 150 -10.92 20.95 3.85
C ARG A 150 -10.93 19.44 3.71
N LYS A 151 -11.02 18.95 2.47
CA LYS A 151 -10.83 17.54 2.19
C LYS A 151 -9.34 17.17 2.26
N VAL A 152 -9.02 16.20 3.11
CA VAL A 152 -7.67 15.63 3.26
C VAL A 152 -7.75 14.14 2.95
N ILE A 153 -7.17 13.73 1.83
CA ILE A 153 -7.12 12.33 1.39
C ILE A 153 -5.74 11.78 1.74
N ILE A 154 -5.69 10.67 2.47
CA ILE A 154 -4.46 10.04 2.90
C ILE A 154 -4.37 8.67 2.23
N ALA A 155 -3.45 8.54 1.28
CA ALA A 155 -3.45 7.47 0.30
C ALA A 155 -2.11 6.72 0.19
N THR A 156 -2.19 5.47 -0.26
CA THR A 156 -1.02 4.76 -0.80
C THR A 156 -0.78 5.15 -2.27
N ASP A 157 0.15 4.44 -2.91
CA ASP A 157 0.38 4.43 -4.36
C ASP A 157 -0.87 4.19 -5.24
N ILE A 158 -2.00 3.74 -4.70
CA ILE A 158 -3.26 3.63 -5.45
C ILE A 158 -3.72 4.97 -6.05
N ALA A 159 -3.38 6.10 -5.42
CA ALA A 159 -3.69 7.43 -5.92
C ALA A 159 -2.69 7.92 -6.99
N GLU A 160 -1.55 7.24 -7.15
CA GLU A 160 -0.47 7.62 -8.06
C GLU A 160 -0.80 7.35 -9.52
N THR A 161 -1.49 6.25 -9.82
CA THR A 161 -1.87 5.83 -11.17
C THR A 161 -3.37 5.55 -11.28
N SER A 162 -3.90 4.69 -10.41
CA SER A 162 -5.22 4.05 -10.56
C SER A 162 -6.44 4.93 -10.30
N ILE A 163 -6.32 6.01 -9.53
CA ILE A 163 -7.48 6.84 -9.12
C ILE A 163 -7.23 8.31 -9.45
N THR A 164 -8.17 8.96 -10.14
CA THR A 164 -8.10 10.39 -10.46
C THR A 164 -9.08 11.19 -9.61
N ILE A 165 -8.57 12.02 -8.72
CA ILE A 165 -9.37 12.91 -7.87
C ILE A 165 -9.14 14.34 -8.37
N ASP A 166 -10.20 14.97 -8.85
CA ASP A 166 -10.09 16.18 -9.68
C ASP A 166 -9.83 17.44 -8.85
N ASP A 167 -10.32 17.50 -7.62
CA ASP A 167 -10.21 18.69 -6.75
C ASP A 167 -8.93 18.74 -5.91
N VAL A 168 -7.96 17.85 -6.17
CA VAL A 168 -6.63 17.85 -5.54
C VAL A 168 -5.78 19.00 -6.08
N VAL A 169 -5.28 19.81 -5.16
CA VAL A 169 -4.46 21.00 -5.46
C VAL A 169 -3.15 20.98 -4.66
N TYR A 170 -3.16 20.32 -3.51
CA TYR A 170 -1.99 20.19 -2.66
C TYR A 170 -1.63 18.72 -2.55
N VAL A 171 -0.40 18.38 -2.90
CA VAL A 171 0.17 17.05 -2.67
C VAL A 171 1.20 17.15 -1.56
N VAL A 172 1.13 16.25 -0.58
CA VAL A 172 2.16 16.05 0.43
C VAL A 172 2.73 14.65 0.22
N ASP A 173 3.99 14.57 -0.20
CA ASP A 173 4.64 13.32 -0.59
C ASP A 173 5.76 12.97 0.41
N THR A 174 5.57 11.88 1.16
CA THR A 174 6.60 11.36 2.07
C THR A 174 7.78 10.71 1.33
N GLY A 175 7.62 10.36 0.06
CA GLY A 175 8.66 9.70 -0.73
C GLY A 175 8.83 8.21 -0.42
N LYS A 176 7.99 7.63 0.44
CA LYS A 176 8.02 6.21 0.81
C LYS A 176 6.89 5.43 0.13
N HIS A 177 7.13 4.14 -0.09
CA HIS A 177 6.11 3.17 -0.50
C HIS A 177 6.43 1.79 0.08
N LYS A 178 5.45 0.88 0.07
CA LYS A 178 5.66 -0.55 0.32
C LYS A 178 5.54 -1.30 -1.00
N GLU A 179 6.51 -2.15 -1.31
CA GLU A 179 6.51 -2.98 -2.51
C GLU A 179 6.83 -4.44 -2.19
N ASN A 180 6.35 -5.36 -3.03
CA ASN A 180 6.68 -6.77 -2.91
C ASN A 180 8.04 -7.06 -3.56
N ARG A 181 8.90 -7.78 -2.84
CA ARG A 181 10.24 -8.17 -3.28
C ARG A 181 10.48 -9.65 -3.03
N TYR A 182 10.94 -10.34 -4.06
CA TYR A 182 11.32 -11.75 -4.00
C TYR A 182 12.79 -11.92 -3.66
N ASN A 183 13.10 -12.87 -2.77
CA ASN A 183 14.44 -13.31 -2.46
C ASN A 183 14.67 -14.73 -3.02
N PRO A 184 15.48 -14.90 -4.08
CA PRO A 184 15.74 -16.21 -4.69
C PRO A 184 16.39 -17.23 -3.75
N HIS A 185 17.30 -16.80 -2.87
CA HIS A 185 17.97 -17.71 -1.93
C HIS A 185 17.01 -18.24 -0.86
N LYS A 186 16.14 -17.37 -0.33
CA LYS A 186 15.15 -17.75 0.68
C LYS A 186 13.88 -18.35 0.08
N LYS A 187 13.67 -18.23 -1.24
CA LYS A 187 12.46 -18.62 -1.97
C LYS A 187 11.18 -18.02 -1.38
N MET A 188 11.26 -16.78 -0.92
CA MET A 188 10.16 -16.08 -0.27
C MET A 188 10.00 -14.67 -0.84
N SER A 189 8.74 -14.25 -0.95
CA SER A 189 8.35 -12.87 -1.25
C SER A 189 8.03 -12.15 0.07
N SER A 190 8.47 -10.89 0.18
CA SER A 190 8.21 -10.05 1.34
C SER A 190 7.84 -8.64 0.92
N ILE A 191 6.90 -8.04 1.65
CA ILE A 191 6.59 -6.62 1.50
C ILE A 191 7.67 -5.83 2.26
N VAL A 192 8.33 -4.93 1.56
CA VAL A 192 9.39 -4.07 2.10
C VAL A 192 9.04 -2.62 1.88
N GLU A 193 9.37 -1.77 2.85
CA GLU A 193 9.32 -0.33 2.65
C GLU A 193 10.58 0.14 1.90
N ASP A 194 10.40 0.99 0.90
CA ASP A 194 11.49 1.57 0.13
C ASP A 194 11.17 3.03 -0.24
N TRP A 195 12.18 3.73 -0.75
CA TRP A 195 12.04 5.03 -1.37
C TRP A 195 11.48 4.91 -2.79
N ILE A 196 10.57 5.81 -3.13
CA ILE A 196 10.04 5.90 -4.49
C ILE A 196 11.12 6.35 -5.50
N SER A 197 10.90 6.06 -6.78
CA SER A 197 11.76 6.58 -7.83
C SER A 197 11.45 8.05 -8.16
N ARG A 198 12.39 8.72 -8.85
CA ARG A 198 12.18 10.07 -9.38
C ARG A 198 10.99 10.13 -10.34
N ALA A 199 10.74 9.06 -11.09
CA ALA A 199 9.56 8.95 -11.95
C ALA A 199 8.26 8.94 -11.14
N ASN A 200 8.18 8.15 -10.07
CA ASN A 200 7.01 8.10 -9.19
C ASN A 200 6.76 9.48 -8.54
N ALA A 201 7.79 10.13 -7.99
CA ALA A 201 7.68 11.47 -7.40
C ALA A 201 7.16 12.52 -8.41
N LYS A 202 7.57 12.43 -9.68
CA LYS A 202 7.04 13.29 -10.76
C LYS A 202 5.56 13.00 -11.05
N GLN A 203 5.14 11.73 -11.02
CA GLN A 203 3.74 11.34 -11.19
C GLN A 203 2.88 11.85 -10.03
N ARG A 204 3.33 11.65 -8.77
CA ARG A 204 2.69 12.17 -7.55
C ARG A 204 2.52 13.69 -7.61
N ARG A 205 3.56 14.42 -8.01
CA ARG A 205 3.46 15.89 -8.25
C ARG A 205 2.39 16.24 -9.28
N GLY A 206 2.27 15.45 -10.35
CA GLY A 206 1.27 15.67 -11.39
C GLY A 206 -0.18 15.63 -10.88
N ARG A 207 -0.43 15.02 -9.71
CA ARG A 207 -1.75 14.96 -9.08
C ARG A 207 -2.24 16.32 -8.56
N ALA A 208 -1.34 17.25 -8.24
CA ALA A 208 -1.69 18.61 -7.79
C ALA A 208 -2.06 19.56 -8.94
N GLY A 209 -1.74 19.22 -10.19
CA GLY A 209 -1.75 20.17 -11.31
C GLY A 209 -2.83 19.93 -12.36
N ARG A 210 -3.91 19.20 -12.03
CA ARG A 210 -4.92 18.80 -13.02
C ARG A 210 -5.88 19.90 -13.42
N VAL A 211 -6.55 20.48 -12.44
CA VAL A 211 -7.65 21.44 -12.67
C VAL A 211 -7.21 22.89 -12.52
N LYS A 212 -6.19 23.16 -11.70
CA LYS A 212 -5.62 24.50 -11.47
C LYS A 212 -4.17 24.39 -10.99
N PRO A 213 -3.41 25.50 -10.97
CA PRO A 213 -2.06 25.50 -10.41
C PRO A 213 -2.08 24.99 -8.96
N GLY A 214 -1.28 23.96 -8.69
CA GLY A 214 -1.18 23.34 -7.38
C GLY A 214 0.25 23.23 -6.87
N LEU A 215 0.37 22.87 -5.60
CA LEU A 215 1.65 22.72 -4.91
C LEU A 215 1.91 21.27 -4.54
N CYS A 216 3.17 20.87 -4.60
CA CYS A 216 3.63 19.56 -4.16
C CYS A 216 4.73 19.78 -3.12
N PHE A 217 4.45 19.40 -1.89
CA PHE A 217 5.35 19.43 -0.74
C PHE A 217 5.98 18.05 -0.59
N CYS A 218 7.31 18.00 -0.69
CA CYS A 218 8.10 16.77 -0.64
C CYS A 218 8.80 16.71 0.72
N LEU A 219 8.47 15.71 1.55
CA LEU A 219 9.08 15.50 2.87
C LEU A 219 10.44 14.78 2.77
N TYR A 220 11.20 15.12 1.74
CA TYR A 220 12.56 14.66 1.50
C TYR A 220 13.38 15.81 0.92
N THR A 221 14.70 15.70 1.06
CA THR A 221 15.61 16.74 0.58
C THR A 221 15.71 16.72 -0.95
N ARG A 222 16.06 17.86 -1.54
CA ARG A 222 16.38 17.93 -2.96
C ARG A 222 17.58 17.03 -3.32
N HIS A 223 18.56 16.94 -2.42
CA HIS A 223 19.71 16.06 -2.60
C HIS A 223 19.28 14.58 -2.72
N ARG A 224 18.42 14.09 -1.80
CA ARG A 224 17.81 12.75 -1.88
C ARG A 224 17.11 12.54 -3.22
N PHE A 225 16.25 13.47 -3.62
CA PHE A 225 15.52 13.37 -4.89
C PHE A 225 16.44 13.32 -6.10
N GLU A 226 17.47 14.17 -6.19
CA GLU A 226 18.27 14.29 -7.40
C GLU A 226 19.39 13.24 -7.49
N ASN A 227 20.01 12.86 -6.35
CA ASN A 227 21.26 12.12 -6.31
C ASN A 227 21.15 10.71 -5.72
N VAL A 228 20.14 10.43 -4.90
CA VAL A 228 20.05 9.16 -4.17
C VAL A 228 18.86 8.31 -4.63
N MET A 229 17.71 8.92 -4.94
CA MET A 229 16.55 8.22 -5.49
C MET A 229 16.84 7.69 -6.90
N ARG A 230 16.42 6.45 -7.15
CA ARG A 230 16.53 5.81 -8.47
C ARG A 230 15.75 6.60 -9.53
N PRO A 231 16.22 6.67 -10.79
CA PRO A 231 15.49 7.36 -11.86
C PRO A 231 14.12 6.76 -12.13
N PHE A 232 14.04 5.44 -12.14
CA PHE A 232 12.85 4.65 -12.43
C PHE A 232 12.67 3.55 -11.38
N GLN A 233 11.45 3.04 -11.26
CA GLN A 233 11.18 1.89 -10.39
C GLN A 233 11.82 0.64 -10.98
N VAL A 234 12.24 -0.28 -10.10
CA VAL A 234 12.79 -1.57 -10.52
C VAL A 234 11.71 -2.35 -11.30
N PRO A 235 12.02 -2.82 -12.52
CA PRO A 235 11.09 -3.61 -13.32
C PRO A 235 10.56 -4.82 -12.55
N GLU A 236 9.29 -5.15 -12.77
CA GLU A 236 8.61 -6.24 -12.07
C GLU A 236 9.32 -7.59 -12.21
N MET A 237 9.83 -7.89 -13.42
CA MET A 237 10.59 -9.11 -13.71
C MET A 237 11.83 -9.28 -12.82
N LEU A 238 12.44 -8.19 -12.34
CA LEU A 238 13.62 -8.26 -11.49
C LEU A 238 13.29 -8.46 -10.00
N ARG A 239 12.01 -8.33 -9.61
CA ARG A 239 11.58 -8.31 -8.20
C ARG A 239 10.49 -9.30 -7.85
N MET A 240 9.90 -9.99 -8.83
CA MET A 240 8.87 -11.02 -8.64
C MET A 240 9.42 -12.43 -8.93
N PRO A 241 8.81 -13.50 -8.39
CA PRO A 241 9.17 -14.87 -8.75
C PRO A 241 8.98 -15.12 -10.24
N LEU A 242 9.92 -15.83 -10.86
CA LEU A 242 9.91 -16.11 -12.31
C LEU A 242 9.24 -17.43 -12.69
N THR A 243 8.74 -18.19 -11.71
CA THR A 243 8.18 -19.54 -11.90
C THR A 243 7.13 -19.59 -13.01
N GLU A 244 6.15 -18.70 -12.97
CA GLU A 244 5.08 -18.66 -13.97
C GLU A 244 5.62 -18.25 -15.34
N LEU A 245 6.53 -17.26 -15.39
CA LEU A 245 7.14 -16.81 -16.63
C LEU A 245 7.93 -17.94 -17.31
N CYS A 246 8.74 -18.68 -16.54
CA CYS A 246 9.50 -19.84 -17.04
C CYS A 246 8.58 -20.94 -17.58
N LEU A 247 7.45 -21.22 -16.91
CA LEU A 247 6.46 -22.19 -17.36
C LEU A 247 5.82 -21.77 -18.68
N GLN A 248 5.42 -20.49 -18.81
CA GLN A 248 4.83 -19.94 -20.02
C GLN A 248 5.80 -19.92 -21.21
N ILE A 249 7.09 -19.63 -20.99
CA ILE A 249 8.11 -19.67 -22.05
C ILE A 249 8.16 -21.04 -22.72
N LYS A 250 8.17 -22.12 -21.93
CA LYS A 250 8.18 -23.49 -22.47
C LYS A 250 6.84 -23.89 -23.09
N SER A 251 5.72 -23.45 -22.53
CA SER A 251 4.37 -23.69 -23.09
C SER A 251 4.20 -23.10 -24.49
N LEU A 252 4.87 -21.97 -24.76
CA LEU A 252 4.91 -21.31 -26.07
C LEU A 252 5.96 -21.88 -27.03
N HIS A 253 6.65 -22.98 -26.67
CA HIS A 253 7.73 -23.58 -27.45
C HIS A 253 8.82 -22.58 -27.89
N LEU A 254 9.14 -21.63 -27.00
CA LEU A 254 10.22 -20.68 -27.21
C LEU A 254 11.59 -21.33 -26.95
N ASP A 255 12.66 -20.55 -27.13
CA ASP A 255 14.04 -20.96 -26.84
C ASP A 255 14.22 -21.46 -25.38
N ASP A 256 15.41 -22.00 -25.11
CA ASP A 256 15.92 -22.20 -23.75
C ASP A 256 15.59 -21.01 -22.82
N ILE A 257 15.10 -21.28 -21.61
CA ILE A 257 14.53 -20.26 -20.71
C ILE A 257 15.55 -19.17 -20.42
N LYS A 258 16.77 -19.59 -20.06
CA LYS A 258 17.85 -18.67 -19.74
C LYS A 258 18.18 -17.81 -20.96
N SER A 259 18.39 -18.44 -22.10
CA SER A 259 18.72 -17.77 -23.36
C SER A 259 17.64 -16.79 -23.81
N PHE A 260 16.37 -17.10 -23.57
CA PHE A 260 15.25 -16.22 -23.87
C PHE A 260 15.19 -15.01 -22.93
N LEU A 261 15.24 -15.23 -21.61
CA LEU A 261 15.14 -14.15 -20.61
C LEU A 261 16.31 -13.16 -20.68
N LEU A 262 17.50 -13.63 -21.07
CA LEU A 262 18.67 -12.77 -21.27
C LEU A 262 18.54 -11.81 -22.47
N LYS A 263 17.54 -11.97 -23.34
CA LYS A 263 17.24 -11.03 -24.44
C LYS A 263 16.39 -9.83 -24.01
N ALA A 264 15.87 -9.80 -22.78
CA ALA A 264 15.05 -8.71 -22.29
C ALA A 264 15.84 -7.39 -22.15
N VAL A 265 15.13 -6.26 -22.14
CA VAL A 265 15.74 -4.92 -22.00
C VAL A 265 16.57 -4.81 -20.72
N GLU A 266 16.04 -5.34 -19.62
CA GLU A 266 16.73 -5.48 -18.34
C GLU A 266 16.58 -6.94 -17.90
N PRO A 267 17.57 -7.81 -18.19
CA PRO A 267 17.45 -9.24 -17.92
C PRO A 267 17.49 -9.57 -16.42
N PRO A 268 16.76 -10.61 -15.95
CA PRO A 268 16.79 -11.02 -14.56
C PRO A 268 18.11 -11.68 -14.15
N ASN A 269 18.40 -11.68 -12.85
CA ASN A 269 19.55 -12.40 -12.30
C ASN A 269 19.39 -13.90 -12.56
N GLU A 270 20.46 -14.56 -13.01
CA GLU A 270 20.47 -16.00 -13.30
C GLU A 270 20.04 -16.84 -12.11
N GLU A 271 20.38 -16.43 -10.88
CA GLU A 271 19.96 -17.12 -9.66
C GLU A 271 18.42 -17.17 -9.51
N ALA A 272 17.72 -16.12 -9.92
CA ALA A 272 16.27 -16.09 -9.92
C ALA A 272 15.68 -17.03 -10.97
N ILE A 273 16.31 -17.12 -12.14
CA ILE A 273 15.94 -18.06 -13.21
C ILE A 273 16.13 -19.50 -12.74
N SER A 274 17.32 -19.83 -12.22
CA SER A 274 17.62 -21.17 -11.70
C SER A 274 16.68 -21.56 -10.55
N SER A 275 16.38 -20.65 -9.62
CA SER A 275 15.45 -20.92 -8.53
C SER A 275 14.03 -21.25 -9.03
N ALA A 276 13.56 -20.56 -10.08
CA ALA A 276 12.28 -20.82 -10.71
C ALA A 276 12.25 -22.17 -11.44
N VAL A 277 13.29 -22.48 -12.23
CA VAL A 277 13.43 -23.77 -12.94
C VAL A 277 13.49 -24.93 -11.94
N ASP A 278 14.29 -24.80 -10.87
CA ASP A 278 14.36 -25.78 -9.79
C ASP A 278 12.99 -26.06 -9.17
N LEU A 279 12.17 -25.02 -8.96
CA LEU A 279 10.83 -25.19 -8.42
C LEU A 279 9.93 -25.95 -9.39
N LEU A 280 10.01 -25.67 -10.70
CA LEU A 280 9.22 -26.37 -11.72
C LEU A 280 9.59 -27.85 -11.81
N TYR A 281 10.86 -28.22 -11.68
CA TYR A 281 11.28 -29.62 -11.54
C TYR A 281 10.73 -30.27 -10.26
N LYS A 282 10.80 -29.58 -9.11
CA LYS A 282 10.28 -30.11 -7.83
C LYS A 282 8.76 -30.31 -7.86
N VAL A 283 8.05 -29.44 -8.55
CA VAL A 283 6.61 -29.55 -8.75
C VAL A 283 6.28 -30.65 -9.78
N GLY A 284 7.26 -31.11 -10.55
CA GLY A 284 7.08 -32.09 -11.62
C GLY A 284 6.48 -31.48 -12.89
N ALA A 285 6.53 -30.15 -13.03
CA ALA A 285 6.10 -29.45 -14.24
C ALA A 285 7.13 -29.62 -15.37
N PHE A 286 8.41 -29.72 -15.01
CA PHE A 286 9.50 -30.00 -15.95
C PHE A 286 10.08 -31.40 -15.77
N GLU A 287 10.57 -31.96 -16.87
CA GLU A 287 11.34 -33.19 -16.94
C GLU A 287 12.50 -33.07 -17.94
N GLY A 288 13.46 -33.99 -17.89
CA GLY A 288 14.59 -34.02 -18.81
C GLY A 288 15.34 -32.68 -18.90
N HIS A 289 15.53 -32.18 -20.12
CA HIS A 289 16.21 -30.92 -20.43
C HIS A 289 15.22 -29.74 -20.54
N GLU A 290 14.58 -29.41 -19.41
CA GLU A 290 13.56 -28.37 -19.27
C GLU A 290 12.34 -28.57 -20.20
N GLU A 291 11.96 -29.82 -20.45
CA GLU A 291 10.77 -30.14 -21.24
C GLU A 291 9.54 -30.12 -20.34
N LEU A 292 8.40 -29.70 -20.89
CA LEU A 292 7.14 -29.77 -20.16
C LEU A 292 6.71 -31.23 -20.02
N SER A 293 6.55 -31.66 -18.79
CA SER A 293 5.87 -32.93 -18.51
C SER A 293 4.38 -32.82 -18.87
N PRO A 294 3.63 -33.94 -18.97
CA PRO A 294 2.18 -33.89 -19.10
C PRO A 294 1.50 -33.06 -18.00
N LEU A 295 2.02 -33.12 -16.77
CA LEU A 295 1.56 -32.28 -15.66
C LEU A 295 1.87 -30.80 -15.95
N GLY A 296 3.07 -30.48 -16.43
CA GLY A 296 3.46 -29.13 -16.82
C GLY A 296 2.54 -28.51 -17.87
N TYR A 297 2.14 -29.28 -18.89
CA TYR A 297 1.17 -28.82 -19.90
C TYR A 297 -0.20 -28.47 -19.33
N HIS A 298 -0.67 -29.21 -18.32
CA HIS A 298 -1.91 -28.88 -17.65
C HIS A 298 -1.77 -27.63 -16.79
N LEU A 299 -0.66 -27.52 -16.03
CA LEU A 299 -0.40 -26.37 -15.16
C LEU A 299 -0.28 -25.06 -15.94
N ALA A 300 0.42 -25.07 -17.08
CA ALA A 300 0.61 -23.88 -17.91
C ALA A 300 -0.68 -23.31 -18.50
N LYS A 301 -1.77 -24.09 -18.52
CA LYS A 301 -3.10 -23.68 -19.02
C LYS A 301 -4.00 -23.11 -17.92
N LEU A 302 -3.62 -23.22 -16.66
CA LEU A 302 -4.42 -22.74 -15.54
C LEU A 302 -3.98 -21.31 -15.18
N PRO A 303 -4.92 -20.36 -15.01
CA PRO A 303 -4.60 -18.97 -14.69
C PRO A 303 -4.34 -18.76 -13.19
N VAL A 304 -3.54 -19.63 -12.57
CA VAL A 304 -3.22 -19.62 -11.13
C VAL A 304 -1.75 -19.99 -10.91
N ASP A 305 -1.22 -19.68 -9.73
CA ASP A 305 0.11 -20.14 -9.33
C ASP A 305 0.26 -21.66 -9.48
N VAL A 306 1.44 -22.11 -9.93
CA VAL A 306 1.73 -23.52 -10.23
C VAL A 306 1.42 -24.49 -9.08
N LEU A 307 1.58 -24.05 -7.83
CA LEU A 307 1.28 -24.87 -6.65
C LEU A 307 -0.23 -25.00 -6.44
N ILE A 308 -0.97 -23.92 -6.66
CA ILE A 308 -2.44 -23.90 -6.61
C ILE A 308 -3.01 -24.75 -7.76
N GLY A 309 -2.47 -24.61 -8.97
CA GLY A 309 -2.86 -25.42 -10.12
C GLY A 309 -2.65 -26.91 -9.87
N LYS A 310 -1.51 -27.29 -9.28
CA LYS A 310 -1.25 -28.70 -8.92
C LYS A 310 -2.21 -29.20 -7.85
N MET A 311 -2.52 -28.37 -6.85
CA MET A 311 -3.52 -28.69 -5.84
C MET A 311 -4.90 -28.94 -6.47
N MET A 312 -5.34 -28.11 -7.42
CA MET A 312 -6.61 -28.28 -8.13
C MET A 312 -6.66 -29.59 -8.92
N LEU A 313 -5.59 -29.93 -9.65
CA LEU A 313 -5.50 -31.19 -10.40
C LEU A 313 -5.59 -32.40 -9.47
N TYR A 314 -4.90 -32.35 -8.33
CA TYR A 314 -4.99 -33.41 -7.33
C TYR A 314 -6.38 -33.48 -6.69
N GLY A 315 -7.02 -32.33 -6.43
CA GLY A 315 -8.41 -32.28 -5.98
C GLY A 315 -9.37 -33.00 -6.92
N ALA A 316 -9.17 -32.87 -8.24
CA ALA A 316 -9.93 -33.62 -9.23
C ALA A 316 -9.65 -35.13 -9.18
N ILE A 317 -8.37 -35.53 -9.09
CA ILE A 317 -7.96 -36.95 -9.06
C ILE A 317 -8.48 -37.66 -7.79
N PHE A 318 -8.42 -37.00 -6.64
CA PHE A 318 -8.86 -37.56 -5.36
C PHE A 318 -10.35 -37.38 -5.07
N GLY A 319 -11.11 -36.80 -6.01
CA GLY A 319 -12.56 -36.63 -5.88
C GLY A 319 -13.00 -35.55 -4.87
N CYS A 320 -12.12 -34.60 -4.54
CA CYS A 320 -12.39 -33.49 -3.61
C CYS A 320 -12.28 -32.11 -4.29
N LEU A 321 -12.70 -32.00 -5.54
CA LEU A 321 -12.52 -30.79 -6.34
C LEU A 321 -13.25 -29.56 -5.78
N SER A 322 -14.51 -29.70 -5.37
CA SER A 322 -15.32 -28.55 -4.86
C SER A 322 -14.65 -27.77 -3.72
N PRO A 323 -14.24 -28.40 -2.60
CA PRO A 323 -13.56 -27.68 -1.53
C PRO A 323 -12.20 -27.11 -1.96
N ILE A 324 -11.48 -27.81 -2.84
CA ILE A 324 -10.19 -27.34 -3.36
C ILE A 324 -10.33 -26.10 -4.25
N LEU A 325 -11.37 -26.02 -5.09
CA LEU A 325 -11.66 -24.84 -5.90
C LEU A 325 -11.96 -23.62 -5.02
N SER A 326 -12.67 -23.83 -3.92
CA SER A 326 -12.92 -22.77 -2.94
C SER A 326 -11.61 -22.26 -2.32
N VAL A 327 -10.75 -23.16 -1.85
CA VAL A 327 -9.42 -22.80 -1.29
C VAL A 327 -8.56 -22.10 -2.34
N ALA A 328 -8.52 -22.61 -3.58
CA ALA A 328 -7.77 -22.02 -4.67
C ALA A 328 -8.24 -20.59 -5.00
N ALA A 329 -9.56 -20.34 -5.01
CA ALA A 329 -10.12 -19.02 -5.25
C ALA A 329 -9.76 -18.02 -4.14
N PHE A 330 -9.78 -18.43 -2.86
CA PHE A 330 -9.35 -17.58 -1.74
C PHE A 330 -7.85 -17.25 -1.78
N LEU A 331 -7.01 -18.22 -2.18
CA LEU A 331 -5.56 -18.02 -2.27
C LEU A 331 -5.13 -17.19 -3.49
N SER A 332 -5.86 -17.29 -4.61
CA SER A 332 -5.46 -16.68 -5.88
C SER A 332 -5.91 -15.23 -6.05
N TYR A 333 -6.91 -14.76 -5.28
CA TYR A 333 -7.49 -13.43 -5.46
C TYR A 333 -7.08 -12.43 -4.37
N LYS A 334 -8.02 -12.04 -3.50
CA LYS A 334 -7.79 -11.09 -2.40
C LYS A 334 -8.52 -11.60 -1.18
N SER A 335 -7.98 -11.27 0.00
CA SER A 335 -8.72 -11.51 1.23
C SER A 335 -10.07 -10.77 1.17
N PRO A 336 -11.19 -11.46 1.47
CA PRO A 336 -12.50 -10.81 1.50
C PRO A 336 -12.68 -9.95 2.75
N PHE A 337 -11.86 -10.12 3.79
CA PHE A 337 -12.03 -9.41 5.05
C PHE A 337 -11.66 -7.93 4.90
N LEU A 338 -12.61 -7.09 5.27
CA LEU A 338 -12.41 -5.67 5.48
C LEU A 338 -11.71 -5.45 6.83
N SER A 339 -10.99 -4.35 6.93
CA SER A 339 -10.42 -3.88 8.20
C SER A 339 -10.91 -2.47 8.48
N PRO A 340 -12.19 -2.30 8.86
CA PRO A 340 -12.70 -1.00 9.29
C PRO A 340 -11.97 -0.52 10.54
N LYS A 341 -11.81 0.79 10.63
CA LYS A 341 -11.23 1.46 11.78
C LYS A 341 -12.12 1.22 13.01
N ASP A 342 -11.51 1.06 14.18
CA ASP A 342 -12.18 0.80 15.48
C ASP A 342 -12.96 -0.52 15.62
N GLU A 343 -13.06 -1.33 14.57
CA GLU A 343 -13.82 -2.59 14.60
C GLU A 343 -12.92 -3.84 14.53
N LYS A 344 -11.60 -3.71 14.73
CA LYS A 344 -10.65 -4.84 14.68
C LYS A 344 -11.07 -6.01 15.57
N GLN A 345 -11.53 -5.76 16.80
CA GLN A 345 -12.01 -6.82 17.69
C GLN A 345 -13.28 -7.51 17.16
N ASN A 346 -14.16 -6.77 16.51
CA ASN A 346 -15.38 -7.34 15.92
C ASN A 346 -15.05 -8.16 14.68
N VAL A 347 -14.08 -7.73 13.86
CA VAL A 347 -13.55 -8.51 12.73
C VAL A 347 -12.93 -9.82 13.22
N GLU A 348 -12.11 -9.79 14.27
CA GLU A 348 -11.51 -11.00 14.83
C GLU A 348 -12.55 -11.94 15.46
N LYS A 349 -13.58 -11.39 16.14
CA LYS A 349 -14.73 -12.17 16.60
C LYS A 349 -15.48 -12.81 15.44
N ALA A 350 -15.77 -12.04 14.39
CA ALA A 350 -16.45 -12.54 13.19
C ALA A 350 -15.66 -13.67 12.52
N LYS A 351 -14.33 -13.53 12.41
CA LYS A 351 -13.43 -14.61 11.93
C LYS A 351 -13.50 -15.84 12.82
N ALA A 352 -13.43 -15.67 14.14
CA ALA A 352 -13.55 -16.78 15.10
C ALA A 352 -14.91 -17.49 15.01
N THR A 353 -16.00 -16.75 14.82
CA THR A 353 -17.33 -17.32 14.60
C THR A 353 -17.36 -18.16 13.31
N LEU A 354 -16.83 -17.63 12.20
CA LEU A 354 -16.74 -18.38 10.93
C LEU A 354 -15.87 -19.64 11.03
N LEU A 355 -14.84 -19.62 11.87
CA LEU A 355 -13.99 -20.78 12.15
C LEU A 355 -14.70 -21.83 12.99
N ASN A 356 -15.46 -21.42 14.01
CA ASN A 356 -16.12 -22.32 14.95
C ASN A 356 -17.42 -22.94 14.42
N GLU A 357 -18.16 -22.24 13.56
CA GLU A 357 -19.33 -22.82 12.87
C GLU A 357 -18.96 -24.06 12.03
N ASN A 358 -17.68 -24.19 11.64
CA ASN A 358 -17.16 -25.37 10.94
C ASN A 358 -16.75 -26.53 11.87
N LEU A 359 -16.61 -26.31 13.19
CA LEU A 359 -16.11 -27.30 14.15
C LEU A 359 -17.22 -28.02 14.93
N ASP A 360 -18.40 -27.40 15.06
CA ASP A 360 -19.57 -28.01 15.71
C ASP A 360 -20.27 -28.98 14.74
N GLY A 361 -19.65 -30.16 14.57
CA GLY A 361 -20.07 -31.22 13.67
C GLY A 361 -21.49 -31.75 13.90
N SER A 362 -22.48 -31.11 13.27
CA SER A 362 -23.72 -31.76 12.87
C SER A 362 -23.53 -32.38 11.49
N SER A 363 -23.32 -33.68 11.48
CA SER A 363 -23.32 -34.57 10.32
C SER A 363 -24.64 -34.50 9.54
N SER A 364 -24.77 -33.54 8.65
CA SER A 364 -25.67 -33.67 7.51
C SER A 364 -24.93 -33.26 6.24
N VAL A 365 -25.03 -34.11 5.23
CA VAL A 365 -24.58 -33.97 3.85
C VAL A 365 -24.75 -32.52 3.36
N THR A 366 -23.70 -31.71 3.51
CA THR A 366 -23.69 -30.28 3.17
C THR A 366 -22.35 -29.88 2.57
N ASP A 367 -21.94 -30.65 1.56
CA ASP A 367 -20.72 -30.49 0.75
C ASP A 367 -20.62 -29.18 -0.05
N ASN A 368 -21.50 -28.18 0.15
CA ASN A 368 -21.50 -26.93 -0.63
C ASN A 368 -22.02 -25.68 0.13
N LYS A 369 -22.28 -25.75 1.45
CA LYS A 369 -23.12 -24.72 2.09
C LYS A 369 -22.46 -23.39 2.47
N GLN A 370 -21.13 -23.29 2.56
CA GLN A 370 -20.52 -21.95 2.76
C GLN A 370 -20.63 -21.08 1.49
N SER A 371 -20.60 -21.70 0.30
CA SER A 371 -20.98 -21.07 -0.97
C SER A 371 -22.50 -20.98 -1.17
N ASP A 372 -23.30 -21.86 -0.52
CA ASP A 372 -24.77 -21.85 -0.67
C ASP A 372 -25.53 -20.88 0.23
N HIS A 373 -24.94 -20.33 1.29
CA HIS A 373 -25.57 -19.21 2.02
C HIS A 373 -25.75 -17.97 1.12
N LEU A 374 -24.93 -17.82 0.08
CA LEU A 374 -25.11 -16.85 -1.01
C LEU A 374 -26.13 -17.32 -2.07
N LEU A 375 -26.42 -18.61 -2.19
CA LEU A 375 -27.39 -19.17 -3.15
C LEU A 375 -28.84 -19.16 -2.65
N MET A 376 -29.10 -19.31 -1.35
CA MET A 376 -30.46 -19.61 -0.88
C MET A 376 -31.35 -18.41 -0.55
N ASN A 377 -30.81 -17.21 -0.30
CA ASN A 377 -31.60 -16.11 0.30
C ASN A 377 -31.61 -14.78 -0.50
N GLY A 378 -31.04 -14.76 -1.71
CA GLY A 378 -31.07 -13.62 -2.63
C GLY A 378 -30.04 -12.52 -2.35
N ASP A 379 -29.93 -11.57 -3.28
CA ASP A 379 -28.90 -10.52 -3.32
C ASP A 379 -28.86 -9.65 -2.04
N LYS A 380 -29.98 -9.56 -1.31
CA LYS A 380 -30.10 -8.80 -0.05
C LYS A 380 -29.48 -9.54 1.14
N SER A 381 -29.73 -10.85 1.28
CA SER A 381 -29.16 -11.63 2.38
C SER A 381 -27.65 -11.79 2.22
N ALA A 382 -27.17 -11.92 0.98
CA ALA A 382 -25.75 -11.97 0.64
C ALA A 382 -25.02 -10.72 1.14
N ARG A 383 -25.60 -9.55 0.90
CA ARG A 383 -25.07 -8.26 1.38
C ARG A 383 -25.13 -8.16 2.90
N GLN A 384 -26.22 -8.61 3.52
CA GLN A 384 -26.36 -8.60 4.98
C GLN A 384 -25.35 -9.52 5.67
N PHE A 385 -25.10 -10.71 5.12
CA PHE A 385 -24.07 -11.62 5.59
C PHE A 385 -22.68 -11.02 5.43
N CYS A 386 -22.37 -10.45 4.25
CA CYS A 386 -21.08 -9.80 4.06
C CYS A 386 -20.89 -8.64 5.05
N HIS A 387 -21.94 -7.87 5.31
CA HIS A 387 -21.89 -6.79 6.30
C HIS A 387 -21.68 -7.31 7.73
N SER A 388 -22.38 -8.37 8.16
CA SER A 388 -22.26 -8.90 9.53
C SER A 388 -20.89 -9.51 9.82
N PHE A 389 -20.20 -10.01 8.79
CA PHE A 389 -18.89 -10.66 8.92
C PHE A 389 -17.72 -9.79 8.42
N TYR A 390 -17.94 -8.50 8.16
CA TYR A 390 -16.91 -7.59 7.65
C TYR A 390 -16.26 -8.10 6.35
N LEU A 391 -17.06 -8.62 5.43
CA LEU A 391 -16.61 -9.12 4.13
C LEU A 391 -16.93 -8.11 3.03
N ASN A 392 -16.00 -7.97 2.09
CA ASN A 392 -16.21 -7.23 0.86
C ASN A 392 -17.08 -8.06 -0.09
N SER A 393 -18.34 -7.64 -0.26
CA SER A 393 -19.31 -8.34 -1.11
C SER A 393 -18.82 -8.49 -2.56
N THR A 394 -18.16 -7.50 -3.14
CA THR A 394 -17.61 -7.58 -4.50
C THR A 394 -16.49 -8.63 -4.59
N VAL A 395 -15.61 -8.69 -3.58
CA VAL A 395 -14.56 -9.71 -3.52
C VAL A 395 -15.16 -11.10 -3.34
N MET A 396 -16.16 -11.25 -2.46
CA MET A 396 -16.86 -12.52 -2.27
C MET A 396 -17.57 -13.01 -3.54
N HIS A 397 -18.21 -12.11 -4.30
CA HIS A 397 -18.80 -12.47 -5.59
C HIS A 397 -17.74 -12.90 -6.62
N MET A 398 -16.57 -12.25 -6.63
CA MET A 398 -15.47 -12.64 -7.51
C MET A 398 -14.88 -13.99 -7.12
N ILE A 399 -14.65 -14.24 -5.82
CA ILE A 399 -14.17 -15.54 -5.32
C ILE A 399 -15.14 -16.65 -5.72
N ARG A 400 -16.43 -16.41 -5.57
CA ARG A 400 -17.47 -17.34 -6.02
C ARG A 400 -17.38 -17.61 -7.52
N PHE A 401 -17.27 -16.55 -8.33
CA PHE A 401 -17.14 -16.67 -9.78
C PHE A 401 -15.88 -17.45 -10.21
N ILE A 402 -14.78 -17.33 -9.46
CA ILE A 402 -13.54 -18.07 -9.71
C ILE A 402 -13.68 -19.54 -9.29
N SER A 403 -14.41 -19.82 -8.21
CA SER A 403 -14.60 -21.18 -7.69
C SER A 403 -15.67 -22.01 -8.41
N SER A 404 -16.60 -21.35 -9.12
CA SER A 404 -17.69 -21.97 -9.89
C SER A 404 -17.27 -22.27 -11.31
#